data_AF-G9YCV3-F1
#
_entry.id   AF-G9YCV3-F1
#
_cell.length_a   1.000
_cell.length_b   1.000
_cell.length_c   1.000
_cell.angle_alpha   90.00
_cell.angle_beta   90.00
_cell.angle_gamma   90.00
#
_symmetry.space_group_name_H-M   'P 1'
#
loop_
_entity.id
_entity.type
_entity.pdbx_description
1 polymer ?
#
loop_
_entity_poly.entity_id
_entity_poly.type
_entity_poly.pdbx_seq_one_letter_code
_entity_poly.pdbx_strand_id
1 'polypeptide(L)'
;MFEHTDGLFLTNVLFRSPDAFKFLSGVEQFLPSERNGVYPSHWRISQQVLQQVKVLMSKLAQTPDSERAEDIALHESVFMQLIVQLWQGCSAQIGDDQEGRLRQLLDWLQDHYAESVEWSELADRFSLPLRTLHRQLKNHTGMTPQRYLTRLRLLQARHQLCHSDSSITDIAYQCGFGDSNHFSTLFKREFDQSPRALRCQS
;
A
#
# COMPACT_ATOMS: atom_id res chain seq x y z
N MET A 1 -8.77 -11.42 3.16
CA MET A 1 -7.55 -12.03 3.73
C MET A 1 -6.60 -10.88 4.05
N PHE A 2 -6.59 -10.40 5.30
CA PHE A 2 -5.84 -9.20 5.69
C PHE A 2 -4.37 -9.60 5.92
N GLU A 3 -3.50 -9.32 4.95
CA GLU A 3 -2.08 -9.61 5.10
C GLU A 3 -1.43 -8.60 6.06
N HIS A 4 -1.08 -9.08 7.25
CA HIS A 4 -0.25 -8.36 8.20
C HIS A 4 1.18 -8.26 7.65
N THR A 5 1.56 -7.08 7.18
CA THR A 5 2.97 -6.71 7.02
C THR A 5 3.31 -5.70 8.10
N ASP A 6 3.93 -6.14 9.20
CA ASP A 6 4.55 -5.29 10.26
C ASP A 6 4.19 -3.79 10.23
N GLY A 7 2.95 -3.46 10.61
CA GLY A 7 2.45 -2.08 10.75
C GLY A 7 1.73 -1.46 9.54
N LEU A 8 1.81 -2.07 8.35
CA LEU A 8 1.10 -1.67 7.13
C LEU A 8 -0.02 -2.68 6.81
N PHE A 9 -1.24 -2.18 6.62
CA PHE A 9 -2.43 -2.96 6.32
C PHE A 9 -3.00 -2.52 4.97
N LEU A 10 -3.08 -3.43 4.01
CA LEU A 10 -3.79 -3.17 2.75
C LEU A 10 -5.31 -3.35 2.99
N THR A 11 -6.10 -2.31 2.75
CA THR A 11 -7.56 -2.36 2.81
C THR A 11 -8.13 -1.89 1.48
N ASN A 12 -8.77 -2.81 0.76
CA ASN A 12 -9.49 -2.48 -0.48
C ASN A 12 -10.88 -1.97 -0.11
N VAL A 13 -11.17 -0.73 -0.48
CA VAL A 13 -12.49 -0.13 -0.32
C VAL A 13 -13.16 -0.12 -1.70
N LEU A 14 -14.14 -1.00 -1.89
CA LEU A 14 -15.00 -0.99 -3.07
C LEU A 14 -16.20 -0.10 -2.78
N PHE A 15 -16.49 0.85 -3.67
CA PHE A 15 -17.67 1.72 -3.58
C PHE A 15 -18.47 1.63 -4.88
N ARG A 16 -19.78 1.94 -4.81
CA ARG A 16 -20.66 1.96 -6.01
C ARG A 16 -20.24 3.08 -6.95
N SER A 17 -20.60 2.97 -8.24
CA SER A 17 -20.37 4.03 -9.24
C SER A 17 -20.80 5.40 -8.69
N PRO A 18 -20.06 6.49 -8.93
CA PRO A 18 -20.42 7.85 -8.50
C PRO A 18 -21.86 8.27 -8.88
N ASP A 19 -22.39 7.72 -9.98
CA ASP A 19 -23.77 7.94 -10.44
C ASP A 19 -24.85 7.27 -9.57
N ALA A 20 -24.46 6.42 -8.62
CA ALA A 20 -25.37 5.72 -7.72
C ALA A 20 -25.70 6.52 -6.44
N PHE A 21 -25.03 7.66 -6.21
CA PHE A 21 -25.33 8.54 -5.08
C PHE A 21 -26.55 9.42 -5.39
N LYS A 22 -27.46 9.56 -4.42
CA LYS A 22 -28.64 10.43 -4.53
C LYS A 22 -28.34 11.88 -4.18
N PHE A 23 -27.44 12.14 -3.23
CA PHE A 23 -27.17 13.47 -2.70
C PHE A 23 -25.74 13.94 -2.95
N LEU A 24 -24.78 13.03 -2.93
CA LEU A 24 -23.39 13.35 -3.23
C LEU A 24 -23.16 13.48 -4.72
N SER A 25 -22.48 14.57 -5.09
CA SER A 25 -21.97 14.80 -6.43
C SER A 25 -20.51 15.26 -6.34
N GLY A 26 -19.74 14.97 -7.39
CA GLY A 26 -18.33 15.39 -7.48
C GLY A 26 -17.39 14.70 -6.50
N VAL A 27 -17.75 13.56 -5.91
CA VAL A 27 -16.86 12.78 -5.03
C VAL A 27 -15.58 12.30 -5.74
N GLU A 28 -15.63 12.18 -7.07
CA GLU A 28 -14.50 11.80 -7.92
C GLU A 28 -13.27 12.70 -7.76
N GLN A 29 -13.46 13.98 -7.43
CA GLN A 29 -12.36 14.92 -7.22
C GLN A 29 -11.48 14.56 -6.01
N PHE A 30 -12.03 13.78 -5.07
CA PHE A 30 -11.33 13.33 -3.86
C PHE A 30 -10.85 11.89 -3.99
N LEU A 31 -11.28 11.17 -5.01
CA LEU A 31 -10.87 9.79 -5.28
C LEU A 31 -9.56 9.78 -6.08
N PRO A 32 -8.74 8.73 -5.97
CA PRO A 32 -7.54 8.61 -6.77
C PRO A 32 -7.96 8.49 -8.25
N SER A 33 -7.63 9.50 -9.03
CA SER A 33 -7.84 9.54 -10.47
C SER A 33 -6.52 9.21 -11.17
N GLU A 34 -6.59 8.48 -12.28
CA GLU A 34 -5.46 8.25 -13.16
C GLU A 34 -4.85 9.59 -13.59
N ARG A 35 -3.57 9.82 -13.26
CA ARG A 35 -2.84 10.99 -13.75
C ARG A 35 -1.71 10.49 -14.64
N ASN A 36 -1.76 10.85 -15.92
CA ASN A 36 -0.73 10.54 -16.93
C ASN A 36 -0.41 9.04 -17.06
N GLY A 37 -1.42 8.15 -17.04
CA GLY A 37 -1.19 6.70 -17.16
C GLY A 37 -0.69 6.02 -15.88
N VAL A 38 -0.54 6.78 -14.78
CA VAL A 38 -0.11 6.25 -13.48
C VAL A 38 -1.30 6.33 -12.53
N TYR A 39 -1.78 5.15 -12.13
CA TYR A 39 -2.66 5.03 -10.97
C TYR A 39 -1.77 5.08 -9.72
N PRO A 40 -1.93 6.06 -8.80
CA PRO A 40 -1.37 5.91 -7.47
C PRO A 40 -1.99 4.66 -6.86
N SER A 41 -1.21 3.60 -6.74
CA SER A 41 -1.68 2.23 -6.49
C SER A 41 -2.29 2.06 -5.09
N HIS A 42 -2.13 3.05 -4.20
CA HIS A 42 -2.64 3.01 -2.84
C HIS A 42 -2.60 4.38 -2.14
N TRP A 43 -3.50 4.56 -1.17
CA TRP A 43 -3.47 5.68 -0.23
C TRP A 43 -2.74 5.27 1.06
N ARG A 44 -1.69 6.01 1.43
CA ARG A 44 -1.01 5.83 2.72
C ARG A 44 -1.58 6.78 3.76
N ILE A 45 -2.09 6.20 4.84
CA ILE A 45 -2.66 6.94 5.97
C ILE A 45 -1.91 6.58 7.25
N SER A 46 -1.78 7.54 8.17
CA SER A 46 -1.18 7.28 9.49
C SER A 46 -2.05 6.33 10.30
N GLN A 47 -1.47 5.70 11.33
CA GLN A 47 -2.26 4.89 12.27
C GLN A 47 -3.41 5.67 12.91
N GLN A 48 -3.21 6.95 13.21
CA GLN A 48 -4.27 7.80 13.77
C GLN A 48 -5.44 7.96 12.80
N VAL A 49 -5.15 8.26 11.52
CA VAL A 49 -6.17 8.35 10.48
C VAL A 49 -6.85 7.00 10.27
N LEU A 50 -6.11 5.89 10.30
CA LEU A 50 -6.67 4.55 10.20
C LEU A 50 -7.69 4.24 11.32
N GLN A 51 -7.41 4.65 12.56
CA GLN A 51 -8.37 4.47 13.67
C GLN A 51 -9.64 5.29 13.45
N GLN A 52 -9.52 6.53 12.99
CA GLN A 52 -10.66 7.39 12.65
C GLN A 52 -11.49 6.78 11.50
N VAL A 53 -10.83 6.32 10.45
CA VAL A 53 -11.43 5.65 9.30
C VAL A 53 -12.19 4.38 9.73
N LYS A 54 -11.62 3.55 10.60
CA LYS A 54 -12.29 2.34 11.11
C LYS A 54 -13.61 2.65 11.83
N VAL A 55 -13.66 3.75 12.58
CA VAL A 55 -14.91 4.19 13.24
C VAL A 55 -15.95 4.63 12.22
N LEU A 56 -15.56 5.28 11.13
CA LEU A 56 -16.49 5.67 10.07
C LEU A 56 -16.99 4.44 9.28
N MET A 57 -16.10 3.49 8.99
CA MET A 57 -16.46 2.24 8.33
C MET A 57 -17.47 1.42 9.15
N SER A 58 -17.29 1.35 10.48
CA SER A 58 -18.24 0.63 11.33
C SER A 58 -19.61 1.29 11.38
N LYS A 59 -19.67 2.63 11.33
CA LYS A 59 -20.93 3.38 11.20
C LYS A 59 -21.63 3.10 9.88
N LEU A 60 -20.89 3.09 8.76
CA LEU A 60 -21.44 2.72 7.45
C LEU A 60 -21.99 1.30 7.46
N ALA A 61 -21.23 0.34 8.00
CA ALA A 61 -21.64 -1.07 8.05
C ALA A 61 -22.85 -1.34 8.95
N GLN A 62 -23.11 -0.48 9.95
CA GLN A 62 -24.26 -0.60 10.85
C GLN A 62 -25.51 0.11 10.32
N THR A 63 -25.42 0.85 9.21
CA THR A 63 -26.57 1.53 8.63
C THR A 63 -27.39 0.52 7.83
N PRO A 64 -28.69 0.31 8.14
CA PRO A 64 -29.54 -0.61 7.39
C PRO A 64 -29.67 -0.17 5.93
N ASP A 65 -29.71 -1.11 5.00
CA ASP A 65 -30.09 -0.82 3.61
C ASP A 65 -31.55 -0.36 3.61
N SER A 66 -31.76 0.95 3.40
CA SER A 66 -33.04 1.62 3.57
C SER A 66 -33.29 2.53 2.37
N GLU A 67 -34.51 2.49 1.84
CA GLU A 67 -34.93 3.36 0.75
C GLU A 67 -35.33 4.77 1.22
N ARG A 68 -35.38 5.00 2.54
CA ARG A 68 -35.76 6.28 3.13
C ARG A 68 -34.68 7.32 2.82
N ALA A 69 -35.11 8.49 2.34
CA ALA A 69 -34.21 9.57 1.96
C ALA A 69 -33.27 10.00 3.11
N GLU A 70 -33.75 10.01 4.35
CA GLU A 70 -32.98 10.35 5.55
C GLU A 70 -31.82 9.38 5.80
N ASP A 71 -32.08 8.08 5.67
CA ASP A 71 -31.08 7.03 5.87
C ASP A 71 -30.02 7.06 4.76
N ILE A 72 -30.45 7.30 3.52
CA ILE A 72 -29.55 7.48 2.37
C ILE A 72 -28.67 8.72 2.56
N ALA A 73 -29.25 9.85 2.99
CA ALA A 73 -28.48 11.07 3.26
C ALA A 73 -27.47 10.88 4.41
N LEU A 74 -27.85 10.16 5.47
CA LEU A 74 -26.92 9.85 6.56
C LEU A 74 -25.78 8.94 6.08
N HIS A 75 -26.09 7.87 5.36
CA HIS A 75 -25.10 6.95 4.82
C HIS A 75 -24.11 7.68 3.90
N GLU A 76 -24.63 8.51 2.99
CA GLU A 76 -23.82 9.34 2.11
C GLU A 76 -22.99 10.38 2.89
N SER A 77 -23.54 11.03 3.92
CA SER A 77 -22.77 12.00 4.72
C SER A 77 -21.56 11.35 5.43
N VAL A 78 -21.73 10.13 5.95
CA VAL A 78 -20.64 9.37 6.59
C VAL A 78 -19.63 8.91 5.54
N PHE A 79 -20.07 8.52 4.35
CA PHE A 79 -19.19 8.19 3.23
C PHE A 79 -18.36 9.41 2.79
N MET A 80 -18.98 10.59 2.70
CA MET A 80 -18.26 11.83 2.39
C MET A 80 -17.23 12.16 3.47
N GLN A 81 -17.59 12.01 4.75
CA GLN A 81 -16.66 12.18 5.85
C GLN A 81 -15.48 11.20 5.75
N LEU A 82 -15.74 9.94 5.40
CA LEU A 82 -14.72 8.92 5.19
C LEU A 82 -13.75 9.32 4.07
N ILE A 83 -14.26 9.71 2.91
CA ILE A 83 -13.43 10.15 1.76
C ILE A 83 -12.58 11.36 2.14
N VAL A 84 -13.17 12.37 2.78
CA VAL A 84 -12.43 13.59 3.16
C VAL A 84 -11.32 13.28 4.17
N GLN A 85 -11.58 12.40 5.15
CA GLN A 85 -10.55 11.99 6.11
C GLN A 85 -9.41 11.20 5.45
N LEU A 86 -9.72 10.34 4.49
CA LEU A 86 -8.71 9.64 3.69
C LEU A 86 -7.91 10.62 2.83
N TRP A 87 -8.57 11.53 2.14
CA TRP A 87 -7.95 12.53 1.27
C TRP A 87 -7.04 13.49 2.06
N GLN A 88 -7.51 14.00 3.19
CA GLN A 88 -6.71 14.83 4.10
C GLN A 88 -5.55 14.04 4.71
N GLY A 89 -5.79 12.79 5.11
CA GLY A 89 -4.77 11.91 5.65
C GLY A 89 -3.64 11.64 4.66
N CYS A 90 -3.95 11.51 3.38
CA CYS A 90 -2.96 11.36 2.31
C CYS A 90 -2.28 12.69 1.96
N SER A 91 -3.05 13.79 1.87
CA SER A 91 -2.52 15.11 1.47
C SER A 91 -1.65 15.76 2.54
N ALA A 92 -1.98 15.59 3.82
CA ALA A 92 -1.19 16.09 4.95
C ALA A 92 0.18 15.40 5.07
N GLN A 93 0.39 14.29 4.37
CA GLN A 93 1.67 13.58 4.31
C GLN A 93 2.56 14.04 3.15
N ILE A 94 2.04 14.87 2.25
CA ILE A 94 2.81 15.58 1.22
C ILE A 94 3.42 16.85 1.88
N GLY A 95 4.12 16.66 2.99
CA GLY A 95 4.97 17.70 3.57
C GLY A 95 6.35 17.66 2.92
N ASP A 96 6.97 18.81 2.66
CA ASP A 96 8.36 18.89 2.19
C ASP A 96 9.38 18.68 3.35
N ASP A 97 8.97 18.07 4.45
CA ASP A 97 9.88 17.71 5.53
C ASP A 97 10.56 16.36 5.25
N GLN A 98 11.52 16.00 6.12
CA GLN A 98 12.29 14.77 5.94
C GLN A 98 11.39 13.52 5.99
N GLU A 99 10.31 13.55 6.75
CA GLU A 99 9.43 12.39 6.90
C GLU A 99 8.51 12.21 5.68
N GLY A 100 8.00 13.30 5.11
CA GLY A 100 7.27 13.29 3.84
C GLY A 100 8.14 12.79 2.68
N ARG A 101 9.39 13.25 2.57
CA ARG A 101 10.34 12.76 1.56
C ARG A 101 10.67 11.27 1.74
N LEU A 102 10.77 10.78 2.97
CA LEU A 102 10.99 9.35 3.23
C LEU A 102 9.80 8.53 2.75
N ARG A 103 8.57 9.01 2.98
CA ARG A 103 7.35 8.33 2.52
C ARG A 103 7.30 8.27 1.00
N GLN A 104 7.57 9.39 0.32
CA GLN A 104 7.67 9.42 -1.15
C GLN A 104 8.72 8.43 -1.69
N LEU A 105 9.85 8.32 -1.00
CA LEU A 105 10.88 7.34 -1.34
C LEU A 105 10.38 5.90 -1.16
N LEU A 106 9.67 5.62 -0.06
CA LEU A 106 9.06 4.31 0.20
C LEU A 106 7.92 3.99 -0.78
N ASP A 107 7.20 4.99 -1.28
CA ASP A 107 6.18 4.82 -2.34
C ASP A 107 6.88 4.44 -3.64
N TRP A 108 7.90 5.20 -4.04
CA TRP A 108 8.68 4.92 -5.23
C TRP A 108 9.29 3.51 -5.22
N LEU A 109 9.81 3.08 -4.07
CA LEU A 109 10.31 1.71 -3.88
C LEU A 109 9.26 0.63 -4.10
N GLN A 110 7.98 0.89 -3.79
CA GLN A 110 6.90 -0.07 -4.03
C GLN A 110 6.54 -0.22 -5.50
N ASP A 111 6.81 0.79 -6.32
CA ASP A 111 6.57 0.71 -7.76
C ASP A 111 7.82 0.19 -8.50
N HIS A 112 9.03 0.40 -7.95
CA HIS A 112 10.31 0.09 -8.61
C HIS A 112 11.12 -0.98 -7.86
N TYR A 113 10.47 -1.81 -7.03
CA TYR A 113 11.17 -2.81 -6.19
C TYR A 113 12.00 -3.80 -7.01
N ALA A 114 11.60 -4.12 -8.23
CA ALA A 114 12.28 -5.08 -9.10
C ALA A 114 13.59 -4.53 -9.70
N GLU A 115 13.76 -3.22 -9.71
CA GLU A 115 14.91 -2.55 -10.32
C GLU A 115 16.14 -2.59 -9.40
N SER A 116 17.32 -2.34 -9.96
CA SER A 116 18.54 -2.14 -9.16
C SER A 116 18.41 -0.82 -8.39
N VAL A 117 18.59 -0.87 -7.07
CA VAL A 117 18.45 0.31 -6.20
C VAL A 117 19.80 0.68 -5.61
N GLU A 118 20.33 1.82 -6.06
CA GLU A 118 21.47 2.49 -5.43
C GLU A 118 20.97 3.51 -4.40
N TRP A 119 21.19 3.23 -3.12
CA TRP A 119 20.63 4.04 -2.03
C TRP A 119 21.17 5.47 -2.00
N SER A 120 22.40 5.71 -2.48
CA SER A 120 22.97 7.05 -2.61
C SER A 120 22.23 7.88 -3.65
N GLU A 121 21.95 7.30 -4.81
CA GLU A 121 21.21 7.98 -5.88
C GLU A 121 19.76 8.24 -5.45
N LEU A 122 19.15 7.29 -4.76
CA LEU A 122 17.80 7.44 -4.23
C LEU A 122 17.74 8.52 -3.14
N ALA A 123 18.74 8.58 -2.26
CA ALA A 123 18.88 9.63 -1.26
C ALA A 123 18.97 11.02 -1.92
N ASP A 124 19.78 11.17 -2.96
CA ASP A 124 19.92 12.43 -3.70
C ASP A 124 18.63 12.81 -4.44
N ARG A 125 17.99 11.85 -5.11
CA ARG A 125 16.72 12.05 -5.83
C ARG A 125 15.62 12.62 -4.92
N PHE A 126 15.52 12.14 -3.69
CA PHE A 126 14.51 12.58 -2.72
C PHE A 126 15.02 13.67 -1.77
N SER A 127 16.18 14.28 -2.03
CA SER A 127 16.74 15.35 -1.19
C SER A 127 16.82 14.96 0.29
N LEU A 128 17.24 13.72 0.55
CA LEU A 128 17.40 13.13 1.87
C LEU A 128 18.86 12.71 2.05
N PRO A 129 19.59 13.24 3.04
CA PRO A 129 20.93 12.75 3.32
C PRO A 129 20.92 11.23 3.59
N LEU A 130 21.82 10.47 2.96
CA LEU A 130 21.83 8.99 3.03
C LEU A 130 21.79 8.45 4.48
N ARG A 131 22.51 9.10 5.39
CA ARG A 131 22.50 8.76 6.83
C ARG A 131 21.12 8.94 7.45
N THR A 132 20.41 10.01 7.07
CA THR A 132 19.05 10.29 7.55
C THR A 132 18.06 9.29 6.97
N LEU A 133 18.15 8.95 5.68
CA LEU A 133 17.36 7.90 5.04
C LEU A 133 17.51 6.58 5.81
N HIS A 134 18.74 6.11 6.01
CA HIS A 134 18.99 4.85 6.71
C HIS A 134 18.40 4.85 8.12
N ARG A 135 18.61 5.93 8.87
CA ARG A 135 18.11 6.07 10.24
C ARG A 135 16.59 6.10 10.28
N GLN A 136 15.96 6.95 9.46
CA GLN A 136 14.50 7.09 9.49
C GLN A 136 13.79 5.86 8.95
N LEU A 137 14.29 5.24 7.88
CA LEU A 137 13.74 3.98 7.36
C LEU A 137 13.80 2.90 8.44
N LYS A 138 14.92 2.79 9.16
CA LYS A 138 15.05 1.85 10.29
C LYS A 138 14.12 2.19 11.45
N ASN A 139 13.95 3.46 11.77
CA ASN A 139 13.03 3.88 12.83
C ASN A 139 11.57 3.59 12.46
N HIS A 140 11.21 3.74 11.18
CA HIS A 140 9.84 3.58 10.70
C HIS A 140 9.47 2.11 10.47
N THR A 141 10.40 1.31 9.94
CA THR A 141 10.14 -0.08 9.53
C THR A 141 10.75 -1.13 10.47
N GLY A 142 11.61 -0.73 11.40
CA GLY A 142 12.42 -1.63 12.21
C GLY A 142 13.56 -2.32 11.45
N MET A 143 13.72 -2.06 10.15
CA MET A 143 14.63 -2.79 9.26
C MET A 143 15.67 -1.89 8.59
N THR A 144 16.80 -2.46 8.19
CA THR A 144 17.74 -1.74 7.31
C THR A 144 17.13 -1.57 5.91
N PRO A 145 17.54 -0.54 5.14
CA PRO A 145 17.00 -0.31 3.78
C PRO A 145 17.08 -1.55 2.87
N GLN A 146 18.24 -2.22 2.85
CA GLN A 146 18.43 -3.45 2.07
C GLN A 146 17.53 -4.62 2.53
N ARG A 147 17.31 -4.76 3.84
CA ARG A 147 16.40 -5.79 4.37
C ARG A 147 14.95 -5.48 4.01
N TYR A 148 14.56 -4.20 4.06
CA TYR A 148 13.23 -3.74 3.66
C TYR A 148 12.97 -4.01 2.18
N LEU A 149 13.90 -3.64 1.28
CA LEU A 149 13.77 -3.91 -0.16
C LEU A 149 13.67 -5.41 -0.43
N THR A 150 14.53 -6.23 0.18
CA THR A 150 14.46 -7.69 0.07
C THR A 150 13.09 -8.22 0.50
N ARG A 151 12.57 -7.77 1.64
CA ARG A 151 11.26 -8.20 2.14
C ARG A 151 10.12 -7.78 1.21
N LEU A 152 10.17 -6.56 0.68
CA LEU A 152 9.20 -6.07 -0.29
C LEU A 152 9.16 -6.95 -1.54
N ARG A 153 10.34 -7.31 -2.10
CA ARG A 153 10.46 -8.26 -3.22
C ARG A 153 9.88 -9.64 -2.89
N LEU A 154 10.15 -10.16 -1.70
CA LEU A 154 9.62 -11.45 -1.25
C LEU A 154 8.09 -11.45 -1.11
N LEU A 155 7.50 -10.36 -0.62
CA LEU A 155 6.04 -10.19 -0.54
C LEU A 155 5.39 -10.17 -1.93
N GLN A 156 6.00 -9.45 -2.88
CA GLN A 156 5.53 -9.43 -4.27
C GLN A 156 5.65 -10.81 -4.94
N ALA A 157 6.76 -11.52 -4.71
CA ALA A 157 6.92 -12.89 -5.18
C ALA A 157 5.86 -13.82 -4.58
N ARG A 158 5.53 -13.67 -3.28
CA ARG A 158 4.47 -14.43 -2.63
C ARG A 158 3.12 -14.20 -3.32
N HIS A 159 2.79 -12.94 -3.60
CA HIS A 159 1.57 -12.60 -4.31
C HIS A 159 1.52 -13.26 -5.70
N GLN A 160 2.60 -13.17 -6.48
CA GLN A 160 2.67 -13.80 -7.81
C GLN A 160 2.58 -15.33 -7.75
N LEU A 161 3.15 -15.97 -6.73
CA LEU A 161 3.06 -17.43 -6.57
C LEU A 161 1.63 -17.93 -6.39
N CYS A 162 0.76 -17.12 -5.76
CA CYS A 162 -0.65 -17.47 -5.55
C CYS A 162 -1.57 -17.08 -6.71
N HIS A 163 -1.16 -16.17 -7.59
CA HIS A 163 -2.04 -15.55 -8.59
C HIS A 163 -1.54 -15.66 -10.04
N SER A 164 -0.45 -16.38 -10.29
CA SER A 164 0.10 -16.58 -11.64
C SER A 164 0.52 -18.02 -11.84
N ASP A 165 0.78 -18.41 -13.10
CA ASP A 165 1.36 -19.70 -13.50
C ASP A 165 2.86 -19.60 -13.86
N SER A 166 3.47 -18.42 -13.72
CA SER A 166 4.89 -18.16 -14.01
C SER A 166 5.80 -19.08 -13.21
N SER A 167 6.90 -19.57 -13.79
CA SER A 167 7.81 -20.46 -13.05
C SER A 167 8.40 -19.75 -11.82
N ILE A 168 8.81 -20.52 -10.80
CA ILE A 168 9.43 -19.95 -9.59
C ILE A 168 10.67 -19.11 -9.94
N THR A 169 11.41 -19.56 -10.96
CA THR A 169 12.59 -18.87 -11.47
C THR A 169 12.22 -17.55 -12.14
N ASP A 170 11.18 -17.53 -12.98
CA ASP A 170 10.70 -16.29 -13.61
C ASP A 170 10.21 -15.28 -12.57
N ILE A 171 9.45 -15.74 -11.57
CA ILE A 171 8.97 -14.91 -10.46
C ILE A 171 10.16 -14.29 -9.70
N ALA A 172 11.21 -15.07 -9.44
CA ALA A 172 12.40 -14.56 -8.76
C ALA A 172 13.03 -13.40 -9.56
N TYR A 173 13.21 -13.57 -10.87
CA TYR A 173 13.76 -12.53 -11.74
C TYR A 173 12.84 -11.31 -11.87
N GLN A 174 11.53 -11.53 -12.03
CA GLN A 174 10.53 -10.46 -12.08
C GLN A 174 10.47 -9.64 -10.80
N CYS A 175 10.77 -10.24 -9.65
CA CYS A 175 10.87 -9.54 -8.38
C CYS A 175 12.26 -8.93 -8.11
N GLY A 176 13.18 -8.95 -9.08
CA GLY A 176 14.49 -8.29 -8.97
C GLY A 176 15.56 -9.13 -8.26
N PHE A 177 15.39 -10.44 -8.11
CA PHE A 177 16.45 -11.34 -7.65
C PHE A 177 17.32 -11.77 -8.83
N GLY A 178 18.64 -11.68 -8.68
CA GLY A 178 19.60 -12.17 -9.69
C GLY A 178 19.81 -13.68 -9.68
N ASP A 179 19.35 -14.37 -8.63
CA ASP A 179 19.55 -15.81 -8.45
C ASP A 179 18.33 -16.48 -7.79
N SER A 180 17.78 -17.48 -8.46
CA SER A 180 16.57 -18.21 -8.03
C SER A 180 16.81 -19.10 -6.79
N ASN A 181 18.04 -19.58 -6.56
CA ASN A 181 18.38 -20.37 -5.38
C ASN A 181 18.46 -19.47 -4.15
N HIS A 182 19.13 -18.32 -4.28
CA HIS A 182 19.21 -17.29 -3.25
C HIS A 182 17.82 -16.78 -2.86
N PHE A 183 16.98 -16.49 -3.86
CA PHE A 183 15.57 -16.18 -3.65
C PHE A 183 14.86 -17.27 -2.82
N SER A 184 15.00 -18.54 -3.21
CA SER A 184 14.33 -19.65 -2.52
C SER A 184 14.78 -19.80 -1.06
N THR A 185 16.07 -19.60 -0.78
CA THR A 185 16.61 -19.59 0.60
C THR A 185 16.04 -18.43 1.41
N LEU A 186 16.02 -17.22 0.85
CA LEU A 186 15.48 -16.04 1.53
C LEU A 186 13.97 -16.15 1.76
N PHE A 187 13.22 -16.65 0.78
CA PHE A 187 11.78 -16.85 0.86
C PHE A 187 11.43 -17.84 1.98
N LYS A 188 12.12 -18.98 2.01
CA LYS A 188 11.91 -19.98 3.07
C LYS A 188 12.24 -19.41 4.46
N ARG A 189 13.25 -18.54 4.57
CA ARG A 189 13.61 -17.90 5.84
C ARG A 189 12.58 -16.86 6.29
N GLU A 190 11.94 -16.15 5.36
CA GLU A 190 10.97 -15.10 5.69
C GLU A 190 9.58 -15.65 6.00
N PHE A 191 9.16 -16.73 5.32
CA PHE A 191 7.80 -17.27 5.41
C PHE A 191 7.70 -18.70 5.98
N ASP A 192 8.82 -19.28 6.43
CA ASP A 192 8.91 -20.66 6.94
C ASP A 192 8.39 -21.75 5.96
N GLN A 193 8.20 -21.40 4.69
CA GLN A 193 7.69 -22.25 3.63
C GLN A 193 8.46 -21.98 2.34
N SER A 194 8.69 -23.02 1.52
CA SER A 194 9.35 -22.82 0.23
C SER A 194 8.39 -22.23 -0.81
N PRO A 195 8.90 -21.50 -1.84
CA PRO A 195 8.06 -21.00 -2.93
C PRO A 195 7.21 -22.09 -3.59
N ARG A 196 7.78 -23.29 -3.74
CA ARG A 196 7.09 -24.46 -4.31
C ARG A 196 5.97 -24.98 -3.41
N ALA A 197 6.21 -25.03 -2.09
CA ALA A 197 5.21 -25.50 -1.13
C ALA A 197 3.99 -24.57 -1.10
N LEU A 198 4.21 -23.26 -1.17
CA LEU A 198 3.12 -22.28 -1.19
C LEU A 198 2.22 -22.45 -2.42
N ARG A 199 2.81 -22.67 -3.60
CA ARG A 199 2.06 -22.82 -4.86
C ARG A 199 1.12 -24.03 -4.87
N CYS A 200 1.46 -25.10 -4.16
CA CYS A 200 0.61 -26.30 -4.09
C CYS A 200 -0.62 -26.13 -3.17
N GLN A 201 -0.80 -24.97 -2.51
CA GLN A 201 -1.89 -24.73 -1.55
C GLN A 201 -3.00 -23.80 -2.08
N SER A 202 -2.94 -23.37 -3.35
CA SER A 202 -3.97 -22.54 -4.00
C SER A 202 -4.75 -23.31 -5.05
#